data_AF-W0DMK1-F1
#
_entry.id   AF-W0DMK1-F1
#
_cell.length_a   1.000
_cell.length_b   1.000
_cell.length_c   1.000
_cell.angle_alpha   90.00
_cell.angle_beta   90.00
_cell.angle_gamma   90.00
#
_symmetry.space_group_name_H-M   'P 1'
#
loop_
_entity.id
_entity.type
_entity.pdbx_description
1 polymer ?
#
loop_
_entity_poly.entity_id
_entity_poly.type
_entity_poly.pdbx_seq_one_letter_code
_entity_poly.pdbx_strand_id
1 'polypeptide(L)'
;MVLYLVAVVATTLVHDPRLLALALAGVLLASGSGRVALLLRALRPVWWLLLLISAGYLLMGYLTRQPVFDALVLINLRVLLLALLTAWMVRAVNLDRALLLWPRARRWLVIVRGQMLLFRRLAQDYRLAQRSRTVLAPSLRQRYLGSAAVGLAALDKGVHNAELVTQAMRSRGALDD
;
A
#
# COMPACT_ATOMS: atom_id res chain seq x y z
N MET A 1 -10.46 -9.96 8.79
CA MET A 1 -10.22 -8.52 9.07
C MET A 1 -10.29 -8.21 10.56
N VAL A 2 -11.32 -8.64 11.28
CA VAL A 2 -11.42 -8.44 12.75
C VAL A 2 -10.17 -8.93 13.49
N LEU A 3 -9.71 -10.16 13.21
CA LEU A 3 -8.46 -10.70 13.80
C LEU A 3 -7.23 -9.82 13.54
N TYR A 4 -7.14 -9.19 12.37
CA TYR A 4 -6.04 -8.26 12.06
C TYR A 4 -6.15 -6.98 12.89
N LEU A 5 -7.34 -6.39 13.00
CA LEU A 5 -7.55 -5.18 13.81
C LEU A 5 -7.24 -5.45 15.29
N VAL A 6 -7.69 -6.58 15.82
CA VAL A 6 -7.38 -7.02 17.18
C VAL A 6 -5.86 -7.19 17.35
N ALA A 7 -5.17 -7.83 16.40
CA ALA A 7 -3.72 -7.99 16.46
C ALA A 7 -2.96 -6.66 16.43
N VAL A 8 -3.41 -5.70 15.62
CA VAL A 8 -2.82 -4.35 15.57
C VAL A 8 -2.98 -3.64 16.90
N VAL A 9 -4.19 -3.63 17.47
CA VAL A 9 -4.46 -2.99 18.77
C VAL A 9 -3.67 -3.67 19.89
N ALA A 10 -3.66 -5.01 19.94
CA ALA A 10 -2.87 -5.76 20.90
C ALA A 10 -1.38 -5.42 20.80
N THR A 11 -0.84 -5.33 19.58
CA THR A 11 0.57 -4.98 19.35
C THR A 11 0.94 -3.58 19.88
N THR A 12 0.00 -2.62 19.83
CA THR A 12 0.23 -1.28 20.40
C THR A 12 0.19 -1.25 21.92
N LEU A 13 -0.54 -2.17 22.57
CA LEU A 13 -0.69 -2.25 24.02
C LEU A 13 0.45 -3.02 24.71
N VAL A 14 1.15 -3.90 23.98
CA VAL A 14 2.27 -4.67 24.53
C VAL A 14 3.52 -3.79 24.65
N HIS A 15 4.04 -3.70 25.88
CA HIS A 15 5.26 -2.94 26.21
C HIS A 15 6.47 -3.85 26.45
N ASP A 16 6.30 -5.17 26.48
CA ASP A 16 7.41 -6.12 26.66
C ASP A 16 8.05 -6.47 25.30
N PRO A 17 9.35 -6.20 25.09
CA PRO A 17 10.04 -6.52 23.84
C PRO A 17 10.10 -8.03 23.56
N ARG A 18 10.11 -8.89 24.58
CA ARG A 18 10.16 -10.35 24.40
C ARG A 18 8.86 -10.88 23.82
N LEU A 19 7.72 -10.37 24.30
CA LEU A 19 6.40 -10.73 23.77
C LEU A 19 6.24 -10.27 22.33
N LEU A 20 6.75 -9.08 21.97
CA LEU A 20 6.74 -8.60 20.59
C LEU A 20 7.61 -9.48 19.68
N ALA A 21 8.79 -9.92 20.14
CA ALA A 21 9.66 -10.82 19.39
C ALA A 21 8.99 -12.18 19.15
N LEU A 22 8.35 -12.74 20.18
CA LEU A 22 7.58 -13.98 20.07
C LEU A 22 6.40 -13.84 19.12
N ALA A 23 5.67 -12.72 19.18
CA ALA A 23 4.57 -12.45 18.25
C ALA A 23 5.07 -12.34 16.80
N LEU A 24 6.20 -11.67 16.57
CA LEU A 24 6.84 -11.59 15.26
C LEU A 24 7.23 -12.99 14.74
N ALA A 25 7.86 -13.81 15.57
CA ALA A 25 8.21 -15.18 15.23
C ALA A 25 6.96 -16.02 14.92
N GLY A 26 5.92 -15.92 15.75
CA GLY A 26 4.65 -16.60 15.57
C GLY A 26 3.98 -16.23 14.23
N VAL A 27 3.96 -14.94 13.88
CA VAL A 27 3.42 -14.47 12.59
C VAL A 27 4.25 -14.99 11.41
N LEU A 28 5.58 -14.98 11.51
CA LEU A 28 6.45 -15.50 10.45
C LEU A 28 6.29 -17.00 10.23
N LEU A 29 6.07 -17.77 11.31
CA LEU A 29 5.81 -19.20 11.23
C LEU A 29 4.42 -19.49 10.65
N ALA A 30 3.38 -18.78 11.12
CA ALA A 30 2.01 -18.92 10.62
C ALA A 30 1.84 -18.47 9.16
N SER A 31 2.73 -17.61 8.66
CA SER A 31 2.72 -17.10 7.29
C SER A 31 3.03 -18.16 6.21
N GLY A 32 3.63 -19.30 6.58
CA GLY A 32 3.88 -20.41 5.67
C GLY A 32 4.98 -20.16 4.62
N SER A 33 4.82 -20.72 3.42
CA SER A 33 5.80 -20.59 2.33
C SER A 33 5.90 -19.14 1.83
N GLY A 34 7.13 -18.67 1.62
CA GLY A 34 7.40 -17.27 1.27
C GLY A 34 7.51 -16.31 2.46
N ARG A 35 7.71 -16.80 3.70
CA ARG A 35 7.98 -15.98 4.89
C ARG A 35 9.08 -14.92 4.71
N VAL A 36 10.17 -15.27 4.02
CA VAL A 36 11.27 -14.33 3.74
C VAL A 36 10.82 -13.24 2.77
N ALA A 37 10.10 -13.60 1.71
CA ALA A 37 9.57 -12.62 0.77
C ALA A 37 8.54 -11.69 1.45
N LEU A 38 7.72 -12.23 2.37
CA LEU A 38 6.81 -11.42 3.18
C LEU A 38 7.58 -10.44 4.06
N LEU A 39 8.61 -10.91 4.76
CA LEU A 39 9.45 -10.08 5.63
C LEU A 39 10.14 -8.96 4.83
N LEU A 40 10.75 -9.28 3.69
CA LEU A 40 11.39 -8.28 2.83
C LEU A 40 10.37 -7.28 2.27
N ARG A 41 9.17 -7.75 1.92
CA ARG A 41 8.08 -6.87 1.45
C ARG A 41 7.59 -5.93 2.56
N ALA A 42 7.54 -6.40 3.81
CA ALA A 42 7.19 -5.59 4.97
C ALA A 42 8.31 -4.61 5.36
N LEU A 43 9.57 -5.03 5.25
CA LEU A 43 10.73 -4.22 5.62
C LEU A 43 11.01 -3.10 4.60
N ARG A 44 10.87 -3.38 3.30
CA ARG A 44 11.21 -2.46 2.21
C ARG A 44 10.55 -1.07 2.28
N PRO A 45 9.30 -0.88 2.70
CA PRO A 45 8.74 0.47 2.86
C PRO A 45 9.17 1.16 4.16
N VAL A 46 9.51 0.40 5.21
CA VAL A 46 9.72 0.95 6.56
C VAL A 46 11.19 1.14 6.90
N TRP A 47 12.12 0.48 6.20
CA TRP A 47 13.53 0.48 6.59
C TRP A 47 14.12 1.89 6.69
N TRP A 48 13.80 2.81 5.76
CA TRP A 48 14.28 4.18 5.81
C TRP A 48 13.81 4.93 7.05
N LEU A 49 12.53 4.74 7.41
CA LEU A 49 11.95 5.33 8.60
C LEU A 49 12.61 4.75 9.86
N LEU A 50 12.79 3.42 9.92
CA LEU A 50 13.46 2.77 11.05
C LEU A 50 14.90 3.24 11.21
N LEU A 51 15.64 3.41 10.12
CA LEU A 51 16.99 3.95 10.16
C LEU A 51 17.01 5.39 10.66
N LEU A 52 16.11 6.24 10.16
CA LEU A 52 16.03 7.63 10.57
C LEU A 52 15.72 7.75 12.07
N ILE A 53 14.70 7.03 12.54
CA ILE A 53 14.33 7.00 13.96
C ILE A 53 15.47 6.44 14.80
N SER A 54 16.09 5.34 14.36
CA SER A 54 17.16 4.69 15.13
C SER A 54 18.39 5.57 15.22
N ALA A 55 18.79 6.25 14.13
CA ALA A 55 19.89 7.21 14.13
C ALA A 55 19.60 8.41 15.04
N GLY A 56 18.37 8.95 15.01
CA GLY A 56 17.95 10.04 15.88
C GLY A 56 18.01 9.68 17.36
N TYR A 57 17.50 8.50 17.72
CA TYR A 57 17.56 8.01 19.11
C TYR A 57 18.98 7.72 19.58
N LEU A 58 19.84 7.14 18.73
CA LEU A 58 21.24 6.91 19.08
C LEU A 58 22.01 8.22 19.28
N LEU A 59 21.77 9.22 18.43
CA LEU A 59 22.35 10.56 18.58
C LEU A 59 21.89 11.21 19.89
N MET A 60 20.60 11.14 20.20
CA MET A 60 20.06 11.66 21.45
C MET A 60 20.64 10.92 22.66
N GLY A 61 20.69 9.59 22.63
CA GLY A 61 21.28 8.76 23.68
C GLY A 61 22.75 9.10 23.94
N TYR A 62 23.51 9.36 22.87
CA TYR A 62 24.90 9.81 22.99
C TYR A 62 25.01 11.19 23.65
N LEU A 63 24.16 12.14 23.26
CA LEU A 63 24.15 13.49 23.84
C LEU A 63 23.68 13.52 25.29
N THR A 64 22.67 12.72 25.65
CA THR A 64 22.07 12.71 26.99
C THR A 64 22.71 11.69 27.94
N ARG A 65 23.64 10.85 27.44
CA ARG A 65 24.28 9.73 28.17
C ARG A 65 23.27 8.76 28.82
N GLN A 66 22.08 8.63 28.26
CA GLN A 66 21.05 7.74 28.77
C GLN A 66 20.96 6.46 27.93
N PRO A 67 20.67 5.30 28.55
CA PRO A 67 20.44 4.07 27.84
C PRO A 67 19.11 4.14 27.08
N VAL A 68 19.18 4.24 25.75
CA VAL A 68 18.02 4.27 24.83
C VAL A 68 17.75 2.94 24.13
N PHE A 69 18.58 1.92 24.38
CA PHE A 69 18.52 0.63 23.68
C PHE A 69 17.17 -0.08 23.85
N ASP A 70 16.59 -0.09 25.05
CA ASP A 70 15.32 -0.79 25.31
C ASP A 70 14.16 -0.16 24.53
N ALA A 71 14.08 1.18 24.51
CA ALA A 71 13.11 1.92 23.72
C ALA A 71 13.32 1.70 22.21
N LEU A 72 14.58 1.68 21.77
CA LEU A 72 14.94 1.46 20.37
C LEU A 72 14.49 0.09 19.87
N VAL A 73 14.77 -0.96 20.65
CA VAL A 73 14.37 -2.34 20.34
C VAL A 73 12.85 -2.44 20.29
N LEU A 74 12.14 -1.89 21.28
CA LEU A 74 10.69 -1.93 21.35
C LEU A 74 10.04 -1.25 20.13
N ILE A 75 10.50 -0.06 19.74
CA ILE A 75 9.98 0.68 18.59
C ILE A 75 10.23 -0.12 17.30
N ASN A 76 11.46 -0.59 17.09
CA ASN A 76 11.82 -1.33 15.88
C ASN A 76 11.00 -2.62 15.74
N LEU A 77 10.86 -3.40 16.82
CA LEU A 77 10.05 -4.62 16.83
C LEU A 77 8.58 -4.32 16.57
N ARG A 78 8.01 -3.31 17.23
CA ARG A 78 6.60 -2.94 17.08
C ARG A 78 6.28 -2.52 15.65
N VAL A 79 7.09 -1.62 15.09
CA VAL A 79 6.89 -1.13 13.72
C VAL A 79 7.06 -2.25 12.70
N LEU A 80 8.08 -3.11 12.88
CA LEU A 80 8.28 -4.27 12.00
C LEU A 80 7.11 -5.26 12.07
N LEU A 81 6.62 -5.56 13.28
CA LEU A 81 5.48 -6.44 13.49
C LEU A 81 4.21 -5.89 12.84
N LEU A 82 3.93 -4.60 12.99
CA LEU A 82 2.79 -3.94 12.34
C LEU A 82 2.91 -3.97 10.82
N ALA A 83 4.11 -3.72 10.28
CA ALA A 83 4.37 -3.81 8.85
C ALA A 83 4.16 -5.24 8.32
N LEU A 84 4.63 -6.24 9.08
CA LEU A 84 4.49 -7.65 8.75
C LEU A 84 3.03 -8.10 8.77
N LEU A 85 2.29 -7.77 9.83
CA LEU A 85 0.84 -8.05 9.94
C LEU A 85 0.08 -7.43 8.77
N THR A 86 0.40 -6.20 8.40
CA THR A 86 -0.23 -5.50 7.29
C THR A 86 0.09 -6.16 5.95
N ALA A 87 1.36 -6.49 5.70
CA ALA A 87 1.76 -7.21 4.49
C ALA A 87 1.10 -8.59 4.40
N TRP A 88 0.98 -9.30 5.53
CA TRP A 88 0.32 -10.60 5.60
C TRP A 88 -1.18 -10.48 5.32
N MET A 89 -1.85 -9.49 5.92
CA MET A 89 -3.25 -9.21 5.68
C MET A 89 -3.51 -8.91 4.20
N VAL A 90 -2.72 -8.05 3.58
CA VAL A 90 -2.86 -7.71 2.15
C VAL A 90 -2.68 -8.94 1.25
N ARG A 91 -1.81 -9.88 1.63
CA ARG A 91 -1.60 -11.13 0.88
C ARG A 91 -2.75 -12.12 1.07
N ALA A 92 -3.29 -12.23 2.28
CA ALA A 92 -4.28 -13.25 2.65
C ALA A 92 -5.73 -12.82 2.36
N VAL A 93 -6.03 -11.52 2.38
CA VAL A 93 -7.40 -11.02 2.23
C VAL A 93 -7.73 -10.83 0.76
N ASN A 94 -8.71 -11.60 0.28
CA ASN A 94 -9.37 -11.32 -0.98
C ASN A 94 -10.43 -10.21 -0.77
N LEU A 95 -10.19 -9.03 -1.35
CA LEU A 95 -11.09 -7.88 -1.23
C LEU A 95 -12.51 -8.19 -1.72
N ASP A 96 -12.68 -8.99 -2.77
CA ASP A 96 -14.00 -9.36 -3.27
C ASP A 96 -14.79 -10.18 -2.25
N ARG A 97 -14.12 -11.06 -1.50
CA ARG A 97 -14.73 -11.80 -0.39
C ARG A 97 -14.99 -10.91 0.82
N ALA A 98 -14.10 -9.97 1.11
CA ALA A 98 -14.26 -9.04 2.22
C ALA A 98 -15.48 -8.11 2.07
N LEU A 99 -15.85 -7.81 0.83
CA LEU A 99 -16.97 -6.92 0.48
C LEU A 99 -18.30 -7.63 0.21
N LEU A 100 -18.40 -8.95 0.49
CA LEU A 100 -19.62 -9.73 0.22
C LEU A 100 -20.87 -9.16 0.90
N LEU A 101 -20.72 -8.68 2.14
CA LEU A 101 -21.82 -8.11 2.91
C LEU A 101 -22.27 -6.74 2.37
N TRP A 102 -21.43 -6.05 1.59
CA TRP A 102 -21.65 -4.68 1.16
C TRP A 102 -21.75 -4.59 -0.37
N PRO A 103 -22.90 -4.95 -0.96
CA PRO A 103 -23.05 -5.10 -2.41
C PRO A 103 -22.75 -3.80 -3.18
N ARG A 104 -23.08 -2.63 -2.61
CA ARG A 104 -22.74 -1.32 -3.19
C ARG A 104 -21.23 -1.12 -3.31
N ALA A 105 -20.48 -1.42 -2.26
CA ALA A 105 -19.03 -1.27 -2.25
C ALA A 105 -18.34 -2.30 -3.16
N ARG A 106 -18.89 -3.51 -3.27
CA ARG A 106 -18.43 -4.52 -4.25
C ARG A 106 -18.63 -4.05 -5.69
N ARG A 107 -19.79 -3.45 -6.04
CA ARG A 107 -20.03 -2.86 -7.37
C ARG A 107 -19.00 -1.76 -7.67
N TRP A 108 -18.76 -0.86 -6.72
CA TRP A 108 -17.73 0.17 -6.83
C TRP A 108 -16.32 -0.39 -7.06
N LEU A 109 -15.94 -1.45 -6.33
CA LEU A 109 -14.64 -2.09 -6.51
C LEU A 109 -14.45 -2.61 -7.94
N VAL A 110 -15.49 -3.19 -8.55
CA VAL A 110 -15.45 -3.68 -9.93
C VAL A 110 -15.25 -2.52 -10.91
N ILE A 111 -16.02 -1.43 -10.77
CA ILE A 111 -15.90 -0.24 -11.61
C ILE A 111 -14.47 0.33 -11.50
N VAL A 112 -13.98 0.54 -10.28
CA VAL A 112 -12.65 1.10 -10.02
C VAL A 112 -11.56 0.21 -10.61
N ARG A 113 -11.64 -1.11 -10.47
CA ARG A 113 -10.68 -2.04 -11.07
C ARG A 113 -10.68 -1.95 -12.60
N GLY A 114 -11.85 -1.84 -13.23
CA GLY A 114 -11.97 -1.62 -14.67
C GLY A 114 -11.28 -0.32 -15.11
N GLN A 115 -11.57 0.78 -14.42
CA GLN A 115 -10.93 2.09 -14.70
C GLN A 115 -9.42 2.06 -14.47
N MET A 116 -8.93 1.38 -13.42
CA MET A 116 -7.50 1.20 -13.17
C MET A 116 -6.80 0.48 -14.33
N LEU A 117 -7.42 -0.55 -14.92
CA LEU A 117 -6.87 -1.25 -16.07
C LEU A 117 -6.82 -0.35 -17.31
N LEU A 118 -7.90 0.39 -17.58
CA LEU A 118 -7.97 1.34 -18.69
C LEU A 118 -6.91 2.44 -18.56
N PHE A 119 -6.78 3.06 -17.39
CA PHE A 119 -5.79 4.12 -17.18
C PHE A 119 -4.36 3.61 -17.18
N ARG A 120 -4.10 2.37 -16.71
CA ARG A 120 -2.79 1.73 -16.86
C ARG A 120 -2.43 1.54 -18.33
N ARG A 121 -3.38 1.09 -19.14
CA ARG A 121 -3.18 0.95 -20.59
C ARG A 121 -2.92 2.30 -21.24
N LEU A 122 -3.75 3.30 -20.94
CA LEU A 122 -3.57 4.67 -21.43
C LEU A 122 -2.17 5.20 -21.11
N ALA A 123 -1.72 5.07 -19.85
CA ALA A 123 -0.39 5.51 -19.45
C ALA A 123 0.74 4.75 -20.17
N GLN A 124 0.55 3.47 -20.48
CA GLN A 124 1.50 2.69 -21.28
C GLN A 124 1.55 3.19 -22.73
N ASP A 125 0.40 3.43 -23.35
CA ASP A 125 0.31 3.91 -24.74
C ASP A 125 0.99 5.28 -24.90
N TYR A 126 0.77 6.19 -23.95
CA TYR A 126 1.46 7.49 -23.94
C TYR A 126 2.97 7.34 -23.78
N ARG A 127 3.43 6.43 -22.92
CA ARG A 127 4.87 6.16 -22.77
C ARG A 127 5.49 5.61 -24.06
N LEU A 128 4.77 4.74 -24.79
CA LEU A 128 5.22 4.21 -26.07
C LEU A 128 5.24 5.28 -27.15
N ALA A 129 4.21 6.11 -27.23
CA ALA A 129 4.13 7.24 -28.16
C ALA A 129 5.22 8.29 -27.91
N GLN A 130 5.57 8.53 -26.65
CA GLN A 130 6.70 9.40 -26.31
C GLN A 130 8.01 8.79 -26.79
N ARG A 131 8.26 7.50 -26.48
CA ARG A 131 9.47 6.79 -26.90
C ARG A 131 9.64 6.73 -28.41
N SER A 132 8.56 6.57 -29.18
CA SER A 132 8.63 6.53 -30.64
C SER A 132 8.93 7.89 -31.26
N ARG A 133 8.65 8.99 -30.56
CA ARG A 133 8.85 10.37 -31.03
C ARG A 133 10.15 11.00 -30.52
N THR A 134 10.89 10.33 -29.64
CA THR A 134 12.12 10.85 -29.04
C THR A 134 13.28 9.89 -29.24
N VAL A 135 14.34 10.35 -29.90
CA VAL A 135 15.58 9.60 -30.09
C VAL A 135 16.41 9.53 -28.80
N LEU A 136 16.28 10.53 -27.93
CA LEU A 136 17.00 10.65 -26.65
C LEU A 136 16.05 10.43 -25.46
N ALA A 137 16.63 10.02 -24.33
CA ALA A 137 15.88 9.89 -23.09
C ALA A 137 15.32 11.26 -22.62
N PRO A 138 14.03 11.35 -22.24
CA PRO A 138 13.42 12.62 -21.86
C PRO A 138 14.00 13.16 -20.55
N SER A 139 14.21 14.48 -20.50
CA SER A 139 14.67 15.18 -19.30
C SER A 139 13.64 15.12 -18.16
N LEU A 140 14.05 15.38 -16.92
CA LEU A 140 13.13 15.39 -15.77
C LEU A 140 11.93 16.33 -15.97
N ARG A 141 12.16 17.51 -16.56
CA ARG A 141 11.09 18.47 -16.89
C ARG A 141 10.12 17.90 -17.92
N GLN A 142 10.61 17.25 -18.96
CA GLN A 142 9.77 16.62 -19.99
C GLN A 142 8.99 15.43 -19.45
N ARG A 143 9.57 14.66 -18.51
CA ARG A 143 8.86 13.58 -17.81
C ARG A 143 7.73 14.13 -16.94
N TYR A 144 7.97 15.23 -16.23
CA TYR A 144 6.96 15.91 -15.43
C TYR A 144 5.80 16.42 -16.30
N LEU A 145 6.11 17.21 -17.34
CA LEU A 145 5.10 17.74 -18.27
C LEU A 145 4.34 16.62 -18.99
N GLY A 146 5.04 15.56 -19.40
CA GLY A 146 4.41 14.38 -19.99
C GLY A 146 3.46 13.69 -19.02
N SER A 147 3.85 13.52 -17.75
CA SER A 147 2.97 12.95 -16.73
C SER A 147 1.75 13.83 -16.43
N ALA A 148 1.91 15.15 -16.43
CA ALA A 148 0.81 16.09 -16.27
C ALA A 148 -0.18 16.00 -17.44
N ALA A 149 0.32 15.95 -18.68
CA ALA A 149 -0.51 15.78 -19.86
C ALA A 149 -1.29 14.45 -19.85
N VAL A 150 -0.64 13.35 -19.44
CA VAL A 150 -1.31 12.05 -19.25
C VAL A 150 -2.38 12.14 -18.17
N GLY A 151 -2.08 12.80 -17.04
CA GLY A 151 -3.02 12.99 -15.95
C GLY A 151 -4.25 13.79 -16.38
N LEU A 152 -4.05 14.91 -17.08
CA LEU A 152 -5.15 15.72 -17.62
C LEU A 152 -6.00 14.94 -18.63
N ALA A 153 -5.36 14.23 -19.56
CA ALA A 153 -6.06 13.37 -20.52
C ALA A 153 -6.83 12.22 -19.83
N ALA A 154 -6.30 11.68 -18.73
CA ALA A 154 -6.99 10.66 -17.95
C ALA A 154 -8.18 11.23 -17.18
N LEU A 155 -8.08 12.45 -16.64
CA LEU A 155 -9.18 13.15 -15.96
C LEU A 155 -10.32 13.46 -16.94
N ASP A 156 -9.99 14.04 -18.09
CA ASP A 156 -10.97 14.39 -19.12
C ASP A 156 -11.72 13.14 -19.62
N LYS A 157 -10.96 12.08 -19.95
CA LYS A 157 -11.56 10.77 -20.27
C LYS A 157 -12.34 10.18 -19.10
N GLY A 158 -11.89 10.40 -17.86
CA GLY A 158 -12.53 9.89 -16.66
C GLY A 158 -13.91 10.49 -16.44
N VAL A 159 -14.05 11.82 -16.60
CA VAL A 159 -15.33 12.52 -16.48
C VAL A 159 -16.29 12.06 -17.56
N HIS A 160 -15.85 12.07 -18.82
CA HIS A 160 -16.69 11.64 -19.93
C HIS A 160 -17.10 10.16 -19.83
N ASN A 161 -16.17 9.29 -19.44
CA ASN A 161 -16.44 7.87 -19.26
C ASN A 161 -17.36 7.62 -18.05
N ALA A 162 -17.31 8.43 -17.00
CA ALA A 162 -18.19 8.28 -15.84
C ALA A 162 -19.66 8.49 -16.22
N GLU A 163 -19.96 9.48 -17.06
CA GLU A 163 -21.30 9.73 -17.58
C GLU A 163 -21.80 8.55 -18.42
N LEU A 164 -20.98 8.10 -19.38
CA LEU A 164 -21.30 6.97 -20.25
C LEU A 164 -21.50 5.67 -19.47
N VAL A 165 -20.59 5.35 -18.53
CA VAL A 165 -20.69 4.15 -17.68
C VAL A 165 -21.95 4.22 -16.82
N THR A 166 -22.26 5.38 -16.24
CA THR A 166 -23.48 5.56 -15.43
C THR A 166 -24.74 5.34 -16.26
N GLN A 167 -24.83 5.96 -17.43
CA GLN A 167 -25.97 5.78 -18.34
C GLN A 167 -26.12 4.32 -18.81
N ALA A 168 -25.00 3.69 -19.18
CA ALA A 168 -24.99 2.28 -19.60
C ALA A 168 -25.37 1.32 -18.46
N MET A 169 -25.02 1.64 -17.22
CA MET A 169 -25.42 0.84 -16.05
C MET A 169 -26.90 1.03 -15.71
N ARG A 170 -27.44 2.25 -15.85
CA ARG A 170 -28.89 2.50 -15.70
C ARG A 170 -29.70 1.78 -16.78
N SER A 171 -29.30 1.86 -18.05
CA SER A 171 -30.02 1.18 -19.14
C SER A 171 -30.03 -0.35 -19.02
N ARG A 172 -29.07 -0.91 -18.28
CA ARG A 172 -28.97 -2.35 -17.96
C ARG A 172 -29.66 -2.73 -16.64
N GLY A 173 -30.37 -1.81 -15.98
CA GLY A 173 -31.03 -2.05 -14.68
C GLY A 173 -30.05 -2.33 -13.54
N ALA A 174 -28.78 -1.95 -13.68
CA ALA A 174 -27.76 -2.17 -12.65
C ALA A 174 -27.68 -1.03 -11.62
N LEU A 175 -28.24 0.13 -11.97
CA LEU A 175 -28.38 1.34 -11.17
C LEU A 175 -29.83 1.80 -11.25
N ASP A 176 -30.70 1.15 -10.50
CA ASP A 176 -32.02 1.68 -10.16
C ASP A 176 -31.90 2.24 -8.73
N ASP A 177 -32.49 3.42 -8.50
CA ASP A 177 -32.54 4.05 -7.17
C ASP A 177 -33.28 3.17 -6.15
#